data_AF-A0A9P4WKR4-F1
#
_entry.id   AF-A0A9P4WKR4-F1
#
_cell.length_a   1.000
_cell.length_b   1.000
_cell.length_c   1.000
_cell.angle_alpha   90.00
_cell.angle_beta   90.00
_cell.angle_gamma   90.00
#
_symmetry.space_group_name_H-M   'P 1'
#
loop_
_entity.id
_entity.type
_entity.pdbx_description
1 polymer ?
#
loop_
_entity_poly.entity_id
_entity_poly.type
_entity_poly.pdbx_seq_one_letter_code
_entity_poly.pdbx_strand_id
1 'polypeptide(L)' 'MPLVVPGIQSKDGKDDWASKLMGKSLGDNHNETTFAKQDLPKEHRVIQPDSMMTMDHKPDRLNIHVTEDGTVKDVRYG' A
#
# COMPACT_ATOMS: atom_id res chain seq x y z
N MET A 1 -22.39 -26.20 -0.71
CA MET A 1 -21.16 -26.14 0.11
C MET A 1 -20.86 -24.67 0.38
N PRO A 2 -20.97 -24.16 1.62
CA PRO A 2 -20.62 -22.77 1.90
C PRO A 2 -19.08 -22.64 1.93
N LEU A 3 -18.53 -21.84 1.03
CA LEU A 3 -17.11 -21.48 1.04
C LEU A 3 -16.90 -20.45 2.15
N VAL A 4 -16.55 -20.93 3.34
CA VAL A 4 -16.00 -20.08 4.40
C VAL A 4 -14.57 -19.72 4.00
N VAL A 5 -14.35 -18.48 3.56
CA VAL A 5 -13.01 -17.88 3.51
C VAL A 5 -12.73 -17.25 4.88
N PRO A 6 -11.84 -17.83 5.71
CA PRO A 6 -11.58 -17.32 7.04
C PRO A 6 -10.62 -16.13 7.00
N GLY A 7 -11.01 -15.03 7.66
CA GLY A 7 -10.07 -14.19 8.39
C GLY A 7 -9.25 -13.18 7.58
N ILE A 8 -9.87 -12.04 7.26
CA ILE A 8 -9.17 -10.75 7.31
C ILE A 8 -9.83 -9.97 8.45
N GLN A 9 -9.49 -10.34 9.67
CA GLN A 9 -9.70 -9.48 10.83
C GLN A 9 -8.40 -8.71 11.04
N SER A 10 -8.37 -7.49 10.50
CA SER A 10 -7.38 -6.45 10.73
C SER A 10 -7.24 -6.25 12.24
N LYS A 11 -6.12 -6.70 12.80
CA LYS A 11 -5.95 -6.85 14.25
C LYS A 11 -5.30 -5.65 14.94
N ASP A 12 -5.08 -4.58 14.22
CA ASP A 12 -4.60 -3.31 14.74
C ASP A 12 -5.38 -2.23 13.98
N GLY A 13 -5.76 -1.12 14.62
CA GLY A 13 -6.54 -0.02 14.00
C GLY A 13 -5.83 0.74 12.87
N LYS A 14 -4.94 0.08 12.14
CA LYS A 14 -4.30 0.52 10.91
C LYS A 14 -5.14 0.04 9.73
N ASP A 15 -5.63 0.99 8.94
CA ASP A 15 -6.33 0.73 7.68
C ASP A 15 -5.66 -0.37 6.84
N ASP A 16 -6.44 -1.30 6.29
CA ASP A 16 -5.96 -2.31 5.34
C ASP A 16 -5.63 -1.69 3.97
N TRP A 17 -4.55 -0.90 3.94
CA TRP A 17 -4.04 -0.32 2.70
C TRP A 17 -3.59 -1.37 1.71
N ALA A 18 -3.12 -2.53 2.17
CA ALA A 18 -2.83 -3.65 1.28
C ALA A 18 -4.06 -4.01 0.45
N SER A 19 -5.21 -4.26 1.06
CA SER A 19 -6.45 -4.58 0.34
C SER A 19 -6.93 -3.46 -0.59
N LYS A 20 -6.66 -2.19 -0.25
CA LYS A 20 -7.07 -1.02 -1.05
C LYS A 20 -6.15 -0.75 -2.25
N LEU A 21 -4.84 -0.91 -2.06
CA LEU A 21 -3.80 -0.49 -3.02
C LEU A 21 -3.26 -1.64 -3.87
N MET A 22 -3.27 -2.88 -3.37
CA MET A 22 -2.69 -4.02 -4.09
C MET A 22 -3.28 -4.15 -5.49
N GLY A 23 -2.40 -4.22 -6.50
CA GLY A 23 -2.78 -4.33 -7.91
C GLY A 23 -3.26 -3.02 -8.57
N LYS A 24 -3.33 -1.90 -7.84
CA LYS A 24 -3.57 -0.57 -8.41
C LYS A 24 -2.26 0.17 -8.66
N SER A 25 -2.31 1.14 -9.57
CA SER A 25 -1.20 2.04 -9.86
C SER A 25 -1.29 3.30 -8.99
N LEU A 26 -0.16 3.88 -8.59
CA LEU A 26 -0.16 5.16 -7.88
C LEU A 26 0.00 6.34 -8.85
N GLY A 27 -0.90 7.32 -8.79
CA GLY A 27 -0.90 8.48 -9.68
C GLY A 27 -1.40 9.76 -9.00
N ASP A 28 -1.53 10.82 -9.80
CA ASP A 28 -2.03 12.12 -9.32
C ASP A 28 -3.57 12.18 -9.29
N ASN A 29 -4.25 11.33 -10.05
CA ASN A 29 -5.70 11.24 -10.10
C ASN A 29 -6.22 9.88 -9.59
N HIS A 30 -7.44 9.89 -9.07
CA HIS A 30 -8.16 8.71 -8.61
C HIS A 30 -9.01 8.15 -9.76
N ASN A 31 -8.66 6.95 -10.23
CA ASN A 31 -9.39 6.20 -11.26
C ASN A 31 -9.68 4.78 -10.76
N GLU A 32 -10.44 4.01 -11.53
CA GLU A 32 -10.74 2.60 -11.21
C GLU A 32 -9.47 1.75 -11.01
N THR A 33 -8.42 2.03 -11.80
CA THR A 33 -7.14 1.33 -11.77
C THR A 33 -6.01 2.12 -11.11
N THR A 34 -6.22 3.42 -10.83
CA THR A 34 -5.18 4.32 -10.29
C THR A 34 -5.63 4.93 -8.97
N PHE A 35 -4.80 4.85 -7.95
CA PHE A 35 -5.04 5.47 -6.66
C PHE A 35 -4.30 6.80 -6.57
N ALA A 36 -5.01 7.86 -6.16
CA ALA A 36 -4.40 9.18 -6.03
C ALA A 36 -3.46 9.21 -4.80
N LYS A 37 -2.28 9.81 -4.97
CA LYS A 37 -1.35 10.05 -3.84
C LYS A 37 -1.96 10.94 -2.75
N GLN A 38 -2.97 11.75 -3.09
CA GLN A 38 -3.69 12.60 -2.15
C GLN A 38 -4.56 11.81 -1.17
N ASP A 39 -5.02 10.62 -1.58
CA ASP A 39 -5.83 9.74 -0.73
C ASP A 39 -4.97 8.93 0.25
N LEU A 40 -3.64 8.95 0.09
CA LEU A 40 -2.72 8.24 0.96
C LEU A 40 -2.61 8.94 2.33
N PRO A 41 -2.23 8.19 3.39
CA PRO A 41 -2.03 8.79 4.70
C PRO A 41 -0.92 9.85 4.67
N LYS A 42 -1.00 10.82 5.59
CA LYS A 42 -0.01 11.92 5.69
C LYS A 42 1.44 11.42 5.69
N GLU A 43 1.71 10.34 6.42
CA GLU A 43 3.02 9.70 6.42
C GLU A 43 3.01 8.47 5.51
N HIS A 44 3.43 8.66 4.26
CA HIS A 44 3.62 7.58 3.30
C HIS A 44 4.95 7.73 2.55
N ARG A 45 5.48 6.61 2.07
CA ARG A 45 6.66 6.56 1.20
C ARG A 45 6.43 5.56 0.08
N VAL A 46 6.53 6.03 -1.15
CA VAL A 46 6.52 5.17 -2.34
C VAL A 46 7.94 4.73 -2.63
N ILE A 47 8.17 3.43 -2.69
CA ILE A 47 9.47 2.82 -2.92
C ILE A 47 9.40 2.13 -4.27
N GLN A 48 10.26 2.59 -5.17
CA GLN A 48 10.47 1.94 -6.46
C GLN A 48 11.36 0.71 -6.28
N PRO A 49 11.23 -0.30 -7.17
CA PRO A 49 11.89 -1.59 -6.99
C PRO A 49 13.42 -1.50 -7.02
N ASP A 50 13.98 -0.47 -7.65
CA ASP A 50 15.42 -0.20 -7.74
C ASP A 50 15.89 0.93 -6.81
N SER A 51 15.02 1.39 -5.90
CA SER A 51 15.35 2.47 -4.98
C SER A 51 16.06 1.94 -3.73
N MET A 52 17.27 2.41 -3.48
CA MET A 52 17.96 2.17 -2.21
C MET A 52 17.19 2.86 -1.07
N MET A 53 16.71 2.07 -0.11
CA MET A 53 15.96 2.55 1.03
C MET A 53 16.86 2.81 2.23
N THR A 54 16.71 3.96 2.88
CA THR A 54 17.27 4.20 4.20
C THR A 54 16.52 3.39 5.26
N MET A 55 17.26 2.79 6.21
CA MET A 55 16.75 2.01 7.35
C MET A 55 16.23 2.90 8.49
N ASP A 56 15.47 3.94 8.15
CA ASP A 56 14.82 4.82 9.12
C ASP A 56 13.47 4.19 9.53
N HIS A 57 13.36 3.78 10.79
CA HIS A 57 12.18 3.11 11.33
C HIS A 57 11.13 4.11 11.81
N LYS A 58 10.01 4.19 11.09
CA LYS A 58 8.84 5.03 11.39
C LYS A 58 7.58 4.16 11.44
N PRO A 59 7.11 3.77 12.64
CA PRO A 59 6.01 2.83 12.79
C PRO A 59 4.66 3.34 12.25
N ASP A 60 4.51 4.66 12.11
CA ASP A 60 3.32 5.33 11.59
C ASP A 60 3.37 5.52 10.06
N ARG A 61 4.53 5.33 9.43
CA ARG A 61 4.72 5.53 7.98
C ARG A 61 4.23 4.31 7.19
N LEU A 62 3.42 4.57 6.17
CA LEU A 62 3.02 3.58 5.17
C LEU A 62 4.08 3.49 4.07
N ASN A 63 4.82 2.38 4.00
CA ASN A 63 5.69 2.08 2.87
C ASN A 63 4.90 1.33 1.80
N ILE A 64 4.94 1.84 0.58
CA ILE A 64 4.26 1.28 -0.58
C ILE A 64 5.32 0.88 -1.59
N HIS A 65 5.48 -0.43 -1.80
CA HIS A 65 6.40 -0.97 -2.80
C HIS A 65 5.66 -1.07 -4.14
N VAL A 66 6.18 -0.36 -5.14
CA VAL A 66 5.68 -0.45 -6.51
C VAL A 66 6.63 -1.27 -7.38
N THR A 67 6.12 -1.81 -8.48
CA THR A 67 6.91 -2.42 -9.55
C THR A 67 7.46 -1.36 -10.50
N GLU A 68 8.27 -1.77 -11.48
CA GLU A 68 8.79 -0.87 -12.53
C GLU A 68 7.64 -0.27 -13.35
N ASP A 69 6.55 -1.03 -13.51
CA ASP A 69 5.33 -0.59 -14.19
C ASP A 69 4.48 0.40 -13.35
N GLY A 70 4.88 0.68 -12.10
CA GLY A 70 4.16 1.58 -11.20
C GLY A 70 2.96 0.94 -10.48
N THR A 71 2.82 -0.38 -10.54
CA THR A 71 1.76 -1.13 -9.84
C THR A 71 2.18 -1.46 -8.42
N VAL A 72 1.29 -1.30 -7.45
CA VAL A 72 1.55 -1.64 -6.05
C VAL A 72 1.66 -3.16 -5.91
N LYS A 73 2.82 -3.60 -5.43
CA LYS A 73 3.17 -4.99 -5.19
C LYS A 73 3.08 -5.38 -3.72
N ASP A 74 3.45 -4.47 -2.83
CA ASP A 74 3.48 -4.74 -1.40
C ASP A 74 3.26 -3.45 -0.60
N VAL A 75 2.66 -3.56 0.58
CA VAL A 75 2.37 -2.43 1.45
C VAL A 75 2.69 -2.82 2.90
N ARG A 76 3.52 -2.02 3.57
CA ARG A 76 3.99 -2.31 4.92
C ARG A 76 4.16 -1.06 5.76
N TYR A 77 3.74 -1.14 7.02
CA TYR A 77 4.05 -0.12 8.02
C TYR A 77 5.45 -0.32 8.62
N GLY A 78 6.25 0.75 8.72
CA GLY A 78 7.56 0.68 9.35
C GLY A 78 8.60 1.74 8.98
#